data_AF-A0A2M8DET2-F1
#
_entry.id   AF-A0A2M8DET2-F1
#
_cell.length_a   1.000
_cell.length_b   1.000
_cell.length_c   1.000
_cell.angle_alpha   90.00
_cell.angle_beta   90.00
_cell.angle_gamma   90.00
#
_symmetry.space_group_name_H-M   'P 1'
#
loop_
_entity.id
_entity.type
_entity.pdbx_description
1 polymer ?
#
loop_
_entity_poly.entity_id
_entity_poly.type
_entity_poly.pdbx_seq_one_letter_code
_entity_poly.pdbx_strand_id
1 'polypeptide(L)'
;MGSRRGRWVRWPRQALAPGRSGQSRALPVAGGAAGFTLVEVLVSLAIFVVGLVGIGAMVVTAQRAAAVDEMRTRADLLAQSILEEATAAARVPGAFTPLGALALDPVRVAAWQAEAATLPRGSLRILLDPLDDVRGSRLTVTVAWHGRGDTPFQFSASERFAAP
;
A
#
# COMPACT_ATOMS: atom_id res chain seq x y z
N MET A 1 -8.96 30.35 -1.83
CA MET A 1 -9.24 31.12 -0.58
C MET A 1 -10.66 30.82 -0.12
N GLY A 2 -10.85 29.77 0.69
CA GLY A 2 -12.17 29.30 1.14
C GLY A 2 -12.30 29.39 2.65
N SER A 3 -12.92 30.48 3.12
CA SER A 3 -13.18 30.78 4.53
C SER A 3 -14.17 29.78 5.14
N ARG A 4 -13.69 28.87 5.98
CA ARG A 4 -14.54 28.06 6.87
C ARG A 4 -14.66 28.75 8.21
N ARG A 5 -15.77 29.47 8.39
CA ARG A 5 -16.15 30.11 9.66
C ARG A 5 -16.52 29.03 10.69
N GLY A 6 -15.67 28.86 11.70
CA GLY A 6 -15.92 28.01 12.86
C GLY A 6 -17.09 28.57 13.68
N ARG A 7 -18.16 27.78 13.76
CA ARG A 7 -19.38 28.08 14.51
C ARG A 7 -19.15 27.63 15.95
N TRP A 8 -18.92 28.59 16.85
CA TRP A 8 -18.79 28.34 18.29
C TRP A 8 -20.14 27.86 18.85
N VAL A 9 -20.18 26.62 19.33
CA VAL A 9 -21.33 26.07 20.07
C VAL A 9 -21.23 26.58 21.51
N ARG A 10 -22.09 27.55 21.86
CA ARG A 10 -22.25 28.02 23.23
C ARG A 10 -23.00 26.98 24.04
N TRP A 11 -22.32 26.37 25.01
CA TRP A 11 -22.97 25.57 26.04
C TRP A 11 -23.80 26.48 26.96
N PRO A 12 -25.06 26.13 27.28
CA PRO A 12 -25.83 26.86 28.27
C PRO A 12 -25.25 26.56 29.67
N ARG A 13 -24.87 27.64 30.37
CA ARG A 13 -24.61 27.61 31.81
C ARG A 13 -25.94 27.32 32.52
N GLN A 14 -26.17 26.08 32.90
CA GLN A 14 -27.29 25.74 33.76
C GLN A 14 -27.02 26.24 35.18
N ALA A 15 -28.00 26.98 35.67
CA ALA A 15 -27.98 27.71 36.92
C ALA A 15 -27.91 26.78 38.14
N LEU A 16 -27.17 27.25 39.14
CA LEU A 16 -27.20 26.71 40.50
C LEU A 16 -28.63 26.82 41.07
N ALA A 17 -29.19 25.70 41.49
CA ALA A 17 -30.28 25.67 42.45
C ALA A 17 -29.72 25.35 43.84
N PRO A 18 -29.98 26.17 44.87
CA PRO A 18 -29.67 25.82 46.25
C PRO A 18 -30.82 25.06 46.89
N GLY A 19 -30.48 24.03 47.66
CA GLY A 19 -31.29 23.54 48.76
C GLY A 19 -32.26 22.41 48.44
N ARG A 20 -31.96 21.23 48.99
CA ARG A 20 -32.69 20.82 50.21
C ARG A 20 -32.01 19.64 50.90
N SER A 21 -31.66 19.95 52.14
CA SER A 21 -31.53 19.08 53.29
C SER A 21 -32.49 17.89 53.28
N GLY A 22 -31.91 16.71 53.21
CA GLY A 22 -32.57 15.42 53.41
C GLY A 22 -31.48 14.36 53.55
N GLN A 23 -30.58 14.55 54.52
CA GLN A 23 -29.56 13.56 54.87
C GLN A 23 -30.25 12.37 55.54
N SER A 24 -30.89 11.52 54.73
CA SER A 24 -31.14 10.14 55.09
C SER A 24 -29.77 9.48 55.20
N ARG A 25 -29.25 9.41 56.43
CA ARG A 25 -28.06 8.62 56.78
C ARG A 25 -28.41 7.15 56.54
N ALA A 26 -28.27 6.71 55.29
CA ALA A 26 -28.14 5.30 54.99
C ALA A 26 -26.89 4.82 55.73
N LEU A 27 -27.10 3.95 56.71
CA LEU A 27 -26.02 3.26 57.40
C LEU A 27 -25.18 2.55 56.34
N PRO A 28 -23.84 2.63 56.38
CA PRO A 28 -22.99 1.91 55.45
C PRO A 28 -23.25 0.43 55.67
N VAL A 29 -24.05 -0.17 54.78
CA VAL A 29 -24.13 -1.61 54.65
C VAL A 29 -22.70 -2.02 54.32
N ALA A 30 -22.04 -2.71 55.24
CA ALA A 30 -20.75 -3.31 55.03
C ALA A 30 -20.94 -4.38 53.95
N GLY A 31 -20.94 -3.94 52.68
CA GLY A 31 -20.93 -4.82 51.53
C GLY A 31 -19.67 -5.66 51.67
N GLY A 32 -19.84 -6.95 51.96
CA GLY A 32 -18.73 -7.87 52.05
C GLY A 32 -17.88 -7.70 50.80
N ALA A 33 -16.59 -7.42 50.98
CA ALA A 33 -15.65 -7.39 49.88
C ALA A 33 -15.58 -8.82 49.31
N ALA A 34 -16.42 -9.09 48.32
CA ALA A 34 -16.42 -10.34 47.59
C ALA A 34 -15.06 -10.42 46.89
N GLY A 35 -14.14 -11.20 47.47
CA GLY A 35 -12.83 -11.43 46.90
C GLY A 35 -12.98 -12.05 45.52
N PHE A 36 -12.16 -11.60 44.59
CA PHE A 36 -12.08 -12.16 43.24
C PHE A 36 -11.78 -13.66 43.35
N THR A 37 -12.62 -14.50 42.76
CA THR A 37 -12.44 -15.95 42.90
C THR A 37 -11.26 -16.42 42.05
N LEU A 38 -10.53 -17.45 42.49
CA LEU A 38 -9.44 -18.04 41.68
C LEU A 38 -9.92 -18.50 40.30
N VAL A 39 -11.17 -18.97 40.22
CA VAL A 39 -11.84 -19.35 38.97
C VAL A 39 -11.98 -18.15 38.04
N GLU A 40 -12.33 -16.98 38.55
CA GLU A 40 -12.50 -15.77 37.76
C GLU A 40 -11.18 -15.28 37.13
N VAL A 41 -10.06 -15.43 37.85
CA VAL A 41 -8.71 -15.14 37.29
C VAL A 41 -8.37 -16.12 36.18
N LEU A 42 -8.63 -17.41 36.37
CA LEU A 42 -8.35 -18.43 35.35
C LEU A 42 -9.18 -18.22 34.09
N VAL A 43 -10.47 -17.88 34.24
CA VAL A 43 -11.34 -17.57 33.10
C VAL A 43 -10.86 -16.30 32.39
N SER A 44 -10.50 -15.25 33.13
CA SER A 44 -9.96 -14.02 32.55
C SER A 44 -8.66 -14.27 31.77
N LEU A 45 -7.75 -15.07 32.34
CA LEU A 45 -6.50 -15.45 31.68
C LEU A 45 -6.76 -16.29 30.42
N ALA A 46 -7.72 -17.22 30.47
CA ALA A 46 -8.10 -18.03 29.33
C ALA A 46 -8.63 -17.16 28.17
N ILE A 47 -9.55 -16.22 28.46
CA ILE A 47 -10.08 -15.27 27.47
C ILE A 47 -8.95 -14.40 26.90
N PHE A 48 -8.05 -13.94 27.76
CA PHE A 48 -6.90 -13.12 27.35
C PHE A 48 -5.98 -13.86 26.37
N VAL A 49 -5.65 -15.13 26.65
CA VAL A 49 -4.81 -15.95 25.77
C VAL A 49 -5.49 -16.16 24.41
N VAL A 50 -6.79 -16.42 24.38
CA VAL A 50 -7.56 -16.53 23.12
C VAL A 50 -7.50 -15.22 22.33
N GLY A 51 -7.64 -14.08 23.00
CA GLY A 51 -7.49 -12.76 22.38
C GLY A 51 -6.12 -12.54 21.76
N LEU A 52 -5.04 -12.92 22.45
CA LEU A 52 -3.66 -12.80 21.93
C LEU A 52 -3.42 -13.65 20.69
N VAL A 53 -3.95 -14.87 20.64
CA VAL A 53 -3.86 -15.74 19.44
C VAL A 53 -4.58 -15.08 18.25
N GLY A 54 -5.74 -14.48 18.48
CA GLY A 54 -6.48 -13.75 17.45
C GLY A 54 -5.67 -12.60 16.84
N ILE A 55 -5.02 -11.78 17.69
CA ILE A 55 -4.15 -10.67 17.24
C ILE A 55 -2.94 -11.21 16.47
N GLY A 56 -2.31 -12.28 16.95
CA GLY A 56 -1.16 -12.90 16.28
C GLY A 56 -1.49 -13.35 14.86
N ALA A 57 -2.64 -13.98 14.65
CA ALA A 57 -3.10 -14.36 13.32
C ALA A 57 -3.30 -13.14 12.39
N MET A 58 -3.89 -12.06 12.91
CA MET A 58 -4.08 -10.83 12.14
C MET A 58 -2.74 -10.20 11.71
N VAL A 59 -1.75 -10.12 12.61
CA VAL A 59 -0.43 -9.57 12.29
C VAL A 59 0.24 -10.34 11.15
N VAL A 60 0.19 -11.68 11.18
CA VAL A 60 0.76 -12.51 10.11
C VAL A 60 0.05 -12.26 8.78
N THR A 61 -1.27 -12.12 8.77
CA THR A 61 -2.01 -11.79 7.54
C THR A 61 -1.66 -10.40 7.01
N ALA A 62 -1.50 -9.41 7.88
CA ALA A 62 -1.12 -8.05 7.50
C ALA A 62 0.29 -8.00 6.89
N GLN A 63 1.26 -8.71 7.49
CA GLN A 63 2.62 -8.80 6.94
C GLN A 63 2.66 -9.43 5.55
N ARG A 64 1.83 -10.46 5.32
CA ARG A 64 1.73 -11.09 3.99
C ARG A 64 1.14 -10.14 2.95
N ALA A 65 0.12 -9.37 3.31
CA ALA A 65 -0.45 -8.36 2.41
C ALA A 65 0.58 -7.28 2.08
N ALA A 66 1.28 -6.75 3.09
CA ALA A 66 2.32 -5.74 2.91
C ALA A 66 3.43 -6.19 1.96
N ALA A 67 3.88 -7.44 2.07
CA ALA A 67 4.91 -7.98 1.16
C ALA A 67 4.47 -8.04 -0.31
N VAL A 68 3.19 -8.33 -0.57
CA VAL A 68 2.64 -8.34 -1.95
C VAL A 68 2.57 -6.92 -2.51
N ASP A 69 2.14 -5.95 -1.70
CA ASP A 69 2.04 -4.56 -2.12
C ASP A 69 3.43 -3.92 -2.34
N GLU A 70 4.42 -4.29 -1.53
CA GLU A 70 5.82 -3.90 -1.75
C GLU A 70 6.33 -4.39 -3.12
N MET A 71 6.06 -5.65 -3.48
CA MET A 71 6.46 -6.20 -4.78
C MET A 71 5.78 -5.49 -5.94
N ARG A 72 4.49 -5.18 -5.82
CA ARG A 72 3.74 -4.39 -6.82
C ARG A 72 4.36 -3.01 -7.01
N THR A 73 4.68 -2.35 -5.90
CA THR A 73 5.29 -1.01 -5.91
C THR A 73 6.66 -1.05 -6.59
N ARG A 74 7.49 -2.05 -6.29
CA ARG A 74 8.78 -2.21 -6.97
C ARG A 74 8.65 -2.47 -8.47
N ALA A 75 7.71 -3.34 -8.87
CA ALA A 75 7.47 -3.62 -10.28
C ALA A 75 6.96 -2.39 -11.05
N ASP A 76 6.09 -1.59 -10.43
CA ASP A 76 5.59 -0.32 -10.98
C ASP A 76 6.73 0.71 -11.11
N LEU A 77 7.52 0.92 -10.05
CA LEU A 77 8.67 1.83 -10.08
C LEU A 77 9.70 1.42 -11.15
N LEU A 78 9.96 0.12 -11.31
CA LEU A 78 10.85 -0.38 -12.37
C LEU A 78 10.27 -0.11 -13.76
N ALA A 79 8.99 -0.36 -13.98
CA ALA A 79 8.36 -0.09 -15.27
C ALA A 79 8.35 1.41 -15.60
N GLN A 80 8.07 2.27 -14.61
CA GLN A 80 8.10 3.72 -14.75
C GLN A 80 9.51 4.23 -15.07
N SER A 81 10.55 3.73 -14.37
CA SER A 81 11.93 4.16 -14.64
C SER A 81 12.39 3.78 -16.05
N ILE A 82 11.99 2.61 -16.56
CA ILE A 82 12.25 2.19 -17.95
C ILE A 82 11.58 3.14 -18.94
N LEU A 83 10.31 3.52 -18.71
CA LEU A 83 9.59 4.45 -19.57
C LEU A 83 10.20 5.86 -19.55
N GLU A 84 10.58 6.36 -18.38
CA GLU A 84 11.23 7.68 -18.24
C GLU A 84 12.57 7.73 -18.98
N GLU A 85 13.38 6.67 -18.86
CA GLU A 85 14.66 6.58 -19.55
C GLU A 85 14.48 6.41 -21.06
N ALA A 86 13.52 5.61 -21.51
CA ALA A 86 13.17 5.51 -22.92
C ALA A 86 12.69 6.86 -23.50
N THR A 87 11.90 7.60 -22.73
CA THR A 87 11.45 8.96 -23.08
C THR A 87 12.62 9.93 -23.17
N ALA A 88 13.61 9.83 -22.28
CA ALA A 88 14.83 10.62 -22.37
C ALA A 88 15.65 10.23 -23.61
N ALA A 89 15.81 8.93 -23.88
CA ALA A 89 16.53 8.43 -25.04
C ALA A 89 15.89 8.85 -26.36
N ALA A 90 14.55 8.83 -26.46
CA ALA A 90 13.82 9.24 -27.65
C ALA A 90 14.04 10.71 -28.08
N ARG A 91 14.52 11.56 -27.16
CA ARG A 91 14.86 12.97 -27.45
C ARG A 91 16.25 13.15 -28.06
N VAL A 92 17.09 12.11 -28.04
CA VAL A 92 18.43 12.17 -28.61
C VAL A 92 18.34 12.08 -30.15
N PRO A 93 18.97 12.98 -30.92
CA PRO A 93 19.01 12.87 -32.37
C PRO A 93 19.58 11.53 -32.82
N GLY A 94 18.87 10.81 -33.69
CA GLY A 94 19.27 9.47 -34.14
C GLY A 94 18.89 8.33 -33.19
N ALA A 95 18.10 8.58 -32.14
CA ALA A 95 17.62 7.53 -31.22
C ALA A 95 16.71 6.49 -31.89
N PHE A 96 16.14 6.81 -33.06
CA PHE A 96 15.32 5.89 -33.82
C PHE A 96 16.13 5.22 -34.92
N THR A 97 15.98 3.91 -35.05
CA THR A 97 16.48 3.14 -36.18
C THR A 97 15.81 3.61 -37.50
N PRO A 98 16.36 3.28 -38.68
CA PRO A 98 15.74 3.62 -39.96
C PRO A 98 14.30 3.09 -40.12
N LEU A 99 13.94 2.05 -39.36
CA LEU A 99 12.61 1.46 -39.32
C LEU A 99 11.67 2.12 -38.28
N GLY A 100 12.10 3.19 -37.61
CA GLY A 100 11.30 3.94 -36.64
C GLY A 100 11.25 3.35 -35.23
N ALA A 101 11.97 2.26 -34.97
CA ALA A 101 12.06 1.67 -33.63
C ALA A 101 13.07 2.44 -32.77
N LEU A 102 12.71 2.73 -31.52
CA LEU A 102 13.61 3.32 -30.51
C LEU A 102 14.76 2.36 -30.20
N ALA A 103 16.00 2.85 -30.29
CA ALA A 103 17.20 2.10 -29.93
C ALA A 103 17.48 2.26 -28.42
N LEU A 104 17.17 1.22 -27.64
CA LEU A 104 17.51 1.17 -26.22
C LEU A 104 18.95 0.68 -26.04
N ASP A 105 19.66 1.21 -25.04
CA ASP A 105 21.00 0.77 -24.69
C ASP A 105 20.97 -0.68 -24.14
N PRO A 106 21.64 -1.66 -24.78
CA PRO A 106 21.64 -3.04 -24.32
C PRO A 106 22.22 -3.22 -22.92
N VAL A 107 23.15 -2.36 -22.48
CA VAL A 107 23.71 -2.40 -21.12
C VAL A 107 22.63 -2.05 -20.09
N ARG A 108 21.81 -1.04 -20.38
CA ARG A 108 20.69 -0.65 -19.52
C ARG A 108 19.59 -1.70 -19.51
N VAL A 109 19.28 -2.30 -20.66
CA VAL A 109 18.33 -3.42 -20.74
C VAL A 109 18.78 -4.60 -19.86
N ALA A 110 20.06 -4.96 -19.90
CA ALA A 110 20.61 -6.02 -19.04
C ALA A 110 20.52 -5.66 -17.54
N ALA A 111 20.76 -4.40 -17.18
CA ALA A 111 20.62 -3.93 -15.80
C ALA A 111 19.16 -4.03 -15.31
N TRP A 112 18.18 -3.61 -16.11
CA TRP A 112 16.76 -3.76 -15.77
C TRP A 112 16.32 -5.22 -15.67
N GLN A 113 16.86 -6.10 -16.51
CA GLN A 113 16.63 -7.54 -16.40
C GLN A 113 17.19 -8.10 -15.09
N ALA A 114 18.39 -7.67 -14.69
CA ALA A 114 18.98 -8.05 -13.41
C ALA A 114 18.16 -7.53 -12.22
N GLU A 115 17.64 -6.31 -12.31
CA GLU A 115 16.76 -5.73 -11.28
C GLU A 115 15.43 -6.50 -11.19
N ALA A 116 14.80 -6.82 -12.32
CA ALA A 116 13.60 -7.65 -12.35
C ALA A 116 13.84 -9.05 -11.77
N ALA A 117 15.03 -9.62 -11.95
CA ALA A 117 15.40 -10.91 -11.37
C ALA A 117 15.51 -10.89 -9.83
N THR A 118 15.55 -9.71 -9.21
CA THR A 118 15.46 -9.59 -7.73
C THR A 118 14.04 -9.84 -7.21
N LEU A 119 13.02 -9.74 -8.07
CA LEU A 119 11.67 -10.14 -7.72
C LEU A 119 11.58 -11.68 -7.69
N PRO A 120 10.72 -12.28 -6.84
CA PRO A 120 10.60 -13.74 -6.76
C PRO A 120 10.15 -14.34 -8.10
N ARG A 121 11.05 -15.09 -8.75
CA ARG A 121 10.86 -15.59 -10.12
C ARG A 121 10.42 -14.47 -11.08
N GLY A 122 11.04 -13.31 -10.92
CA GLY A 122 10.78 -12.13 -11.71
C GLY A 122 11.28 -12.28 -13.15
N SER A 123 10.56 -11.66 -14.08
CA SER A 123 10.94 -11.54 -15.48
C SER A 123 10.52 -10.18 -16.02
N LEU A 124 11.31 -9.68 -16.96
CA LEU A 124 11.07 -8.42 -17.66
C LEU A 124 10.93 -8.72 -19.15
N ARG A 125 9.87 -8.21 -19.76
CA ARG A 125 9.65 -8.24 -21.20
C ARG A 125 9.46 -6.82 -21.69
N ILE A 126 10.30 -6.42 -22.65
CA ILE A 126 10.21 -5.13 -23.32
C ILE A 126 9.85 -5.41 -24.78
N LEU A 127 8.77 -4.80 -25.26
CA LEU A 127 8.33 -4.88 -26.64
C LEU A 127 8.35 -3.48 -27.26
N LEU A 128 8.92 -3.40 -28.46
CA LEU A 128 8.98 -2.19 -29.26
C LEU A 128 8.20 -2.48 -30.54
N ASP A 129 6.96 -2.02 -30.58
CA ASP A 129 6.09 -2.21 -31.74
C ASP A 129 6.21 -0.96 -32.63
N PRO A 130 6.58 -1.08 -33.92
CA PRO A 130 6.53 0.05 -34.83
C PRO A 130 5.08 0.53 -34.98
N LEU A 131 4.89 1.84 -35.14
CA LEU A 131 3.57 2.40 -35.42
C LEU A 131 3.34 2.41 -36.93
N ASP A 132 2.29 1.73 -37.40
CA ASP A 132 2.03 1.53 -38.84
C ASP A 132 1.80 2.85 -39.62
N ASP A 133 1.29 3.88 -38.95
CA ASP A 133 0.87 5.14 -39.60
C ASP A 133 1.85 6.32 -39.39
N VAL A 134 2.89 6.17 -38.58
CA VAL A 134 3.80 7.28 -38.20
C VAL A 134 5.22 6.72 -37.99
N ARG A 135 6.26 7.46 -38.40
CA ARG A 135 7.63 7.16 -37.96
C ARG A 135 7.67 7.25 -36.43
N GLY A 136 7.70 6.10 -35.76
CA GLY A 136 7.60 6.03 -34.31
C GLY A 136 7.42 4.60 -33.83
N SER A 137 7.42 4.43 -32.52
CA SER A 137 7.26 3.11 -31.89
C SER A 137 6.45 3.22 -30.59
N ARG A 138 5.70 2.16 -30.28
CA ARG A 138 5.12 1.95 -28.96
C ARG A 138 6.04 1.05 -28.16
N LEU A 139 6.51 1.56 -27.03
CA LEU A 139 7.21 0.75 -26.04
C LEU A 139 6.18 0.17 -25.07
N THR A 140 6.16 -1.15 -24.94
CA THR A 140 5.37 -1.86 -23.92
C THR A 140 6.33 -2.57 -22.98
N VAL A 141 6.32 -2.16 -21.72
CA VAL A 141 7.13 -2.76 -20.65
C VAL A 141 6.21 -3.65 -19.82
N THR A 142 6.58 -4.91 -19.68
CA THR A 142 5.88 -5.90 -18.87
C THR A 142 6.82 -6.46 -17.83
N VAL A 143 6.48 -6.29 -16.55
CA VAL A 143 7.17 -6.91 -15.42
C VAL A 143 6.26 -7.99 -14.86
N ALA A 144 6.75 -9.22 -14.78
CA ALA A 144 6.02 -10.34 -14.20
C ALA A 144 6.81 -10.98 -13.05
N TRP A 145 6.12 -11.39 -11.98
CA TRP A 145 6.73 -12.05 -10.83
C TRP A 145 5.74 -13.06 -10.21
N HIS A 146 6.25 -14.01 -9.43
CA HIS A 146 5.41 -15.00 -8.77
C HIS A 146 5.28 -14.69 -7.28
N GLY A 147 4.05 -14.76 -6.77
CA GLY A 147 3.84 -14.81 -5.33
C GLY A 147 4.09 -16.21 -4.78
N ARG A 148 3.46 -16.51 -3.64
CA ARG A 148 3.50 -17.87 -3.05
C ARG A 148 2.67 -18.91 -3.80
N GLY A 149 1.90 -18.50 -4.82
CA GLY A 149 1.13 -19.37 -5.69
C GLY A 149 1.69 -19.41 -7.11
N ASP A 150 1.14 -20.29 -7.95
CA ASP A 150 1.65 -20.54 -9.31
C ASP A 150 1.20 -19.51 -10.35
N THR A 151 0.22 -18.66 -10.03
CA THR A 151 -0.23 -17.61 -10.95
C THR A 151 0.72 -16.41 -10.89
N PRO A 152 1.36 -16.02 -12.02
CA PRO A 152 2.19 -14.83 -12.05
C PRO A 152 1.34 -13.58 -11.88
N PHE A 153 1.84 -12.64 -11.09
CA PHE A 153 1.42 -11.25 -11.15
C PHE A 153 2.13 -10.58 -12.31
N GLN A 154 1.41 -9.70 -13.01
CA GLN A 154 1.96 -8.95 -14.13
C GLN A 154 1.55 -7.49 -14.02
N PHE A 155 2.51 -6.61 -14.25
CA PHE A 155 2.29 -5.18 -14.45
C PHE A 155 2.73 -4.84 -15.87
N SER A 156 1.93 -4.05 -16.58
CA SER A 156 2.26 -3.61 -17.94
C SER A 156 2.01 -2.12 -18.08
N ALA A 157 3.02 -1.40 -18.56
CA ALA A 157 2.94 0.01 -18.90
C ALA A 157 3.35 0.21 -20.36
N SER A 158 2.76 1.18 -21.05
CA SER A 158 3.06 1.43 -22.44
C SER A 158 3.07 2.92 -22.76
N GLU A 159 4.02 3.34 -23.58
CA GLU A 159 4.15 4.71 -24.06
C GLU A 159 4.39 4.73 -25.57
N ARG A 160 3.92 5.79 -26.23
CA ARG A 160 4.09 5.98 -27.67
C ARG A 160 5.13 7.07 -27.91
N PHE A 161 6.07 6.77 -28.77
CA PHE A 161 7.12 7.68 -29.22
C PHE A 161 6.93 8.05 -30.68
N ALA A 162 6.91 9.34 -30.98
CA ALA A 162 6.97 9.86 -32.34
C ALA A 162 8.42 10.20 -32.66
N ALA A 163 8.89 9.79 -33.84
CA ALA A 163 10.15 10.28 -34.37
C ALA A 163 9.98 11.75 -34.79
N PRO A 164 11.02 12.59 -34.62
CA PRO A 164 11.02 13.97 -35.07
C PRO A 164 10.94 14.11 -36.60
#